data_AF-A0AAN4KSA6-F1
#
_entry.id   AF-A0AAN4KSA6-F1
#
_cell.length_a   1.000
_cell.length_b   1.000
_cell.length_c   1.000
_cell.angle_alpha   90.00
_cell.angle_beta   90.00
_cell.angle_gamma   90.00
#
_symmetry.space_group_name_H-M   'P 1'
#
loop_
_entity.id
_entity.type
_entity.pdbx_description
1 polymer ?
#
loop_
_entity_poly.entity_id
_entity_poly.type
_entity_poly.pdbx_seq_one_letter_code
_entity_poly.pdbx_strand_id
1 'polypeptide(L)'
;MVGVLVFKLNNGIKRKVQIQYKYMTVFLILNFVWISLCWITGYEQLAVIPPILVVVYESLQKPMYNEKMAFKQIVVLTTSATVGTILYFAIDSWIVVTLLNMILMLILLKIVGVRIPAVYAFPLLPLVFPDEMIKMLPIASFVAGVFLFGAVLLYKKWEMKQKGMAM
;
A
#
# COMPACT_ATOMS: atom_id res chain seq x y z
N MET A 1 -14.31 4.14 22.02
CA MET A 1 -15.49 3.64 21.25
C MET A 1 -16.74 3.50 22.10
N VAL A 2 -16.68 2.93 23.31
CA VAL A 2 -17.85 2.77 24.20
C VAL A 2 -18.58 4.09 24.45
N GLY A 3 -17.89 5.18 24.77
CA GLY A 3 -18.52 6.50 24.93
C GLY A 3 -19.28 6.99 23.68
N VAL A 4 -18.73 6.79 22.49
CA VAL A 4 -19.40 7.16 21.22
C VAL A 4 -20.68 6.36 21.01
N LEU A 5 -20.69 5.08 21.42
CA LEU A 5 -21.85 4.20 21.35
C LEU A 5 -22.89 4.53 22.44
N VAL A 6 -22.44 4.80 23.67
CA VAL A 6 -23.28 5.15 24.84
C VAL A 6 -23.96 6.49 24.64
N PHE A 7 -23.22 7.50 24.19
CA PHE A 7 -23.76 8.83 23.89
C PHE A 7 -24.41 8.93 22.49
N LYS A 8 -24.48 7.82 21.74
CA LYS A 8 -25.05 7.75 20.39
C LYS A 8 -24.56 8.88 19.47
N LEU A 9 -23.29 9.28 19.61
CA LEU A 9 -22.68 10.34 18.81
C LEU A 9 -22.49 9.93 17.34
N ASN A 10 -22.83 8.67 17.01
CA ASN A 10 -22.91 8.13 15.66
C ASN A 10 -24.32 8.24 15.04
N ASN A 11 -25.36 8.64 15.80
CA ASN A 11 -26.71 8.82 15.28
C ASN A 11 -26.74 9.96 14.26
N GLY A 12 -27.38 9.73 13.11
CA GLY A 12 -27.47 10.70 12.03
C GLY A 12 -26.29 10.67 11.04
N ILE A 13 -25.21 9.97 11.35
CA ILE A 13 -24.11 9.74 10.40
C ILE A 13 -24.54 8.63 9.42
N LYS A 14 -25.19 9.03 8.33
CA LYS A 14 -25.43 8.12 7.19
C LYS A 14 -24.06 7.66 6.67
N ARG A 15 -23.77 6.35 6.77
CA ARG A 15 -22.60 5.76 6.09
C ARG A 15 -22.79 5.94 4.58
N LYS A 16 -22.17 6.98 4.02
CA LYS A 16 -22.25 7.33 2.58
C LYS A 16 -21.47 6.38 1.67
N VAL A 17 -20.69 5.45 2.24
CA VAL A 17 -19.82 4.55 1.46
C VAL A 17 -20.55 3.23 1.23
N GLN A 18 -20.84 2.91 -0.04
CA GLN A 18 -21.30 1.58 -0.43
C GLN A 18 -20.14 0.60 -0.29
N ILE A 19 -20.11 -0.16 0.80
CA ILE A 19 -19.09 -1.19 1.03
C ILE A 19 -19.32 -2.32 0.02
N GLN A 20 -18.37 -2.50 -0.90
CA GLN A 20 -18.41 -3.61 -1.83
C GLN A 20 -17.83 -4.86 -1.16
N TYR A 21 -18.70 -5.62 -0.50
CA TYR A 21 -18.33 -6.82 0.27
C TYR A 21 -17.49 -7.82 -0.52
N LYS A 22 -17.75 -8.00 -1.82
CA LYS A 22 -16.96 -8.85 -2.72
C LYS A 22 -15.46 -8.51 -2.65
N TYR A 23 -15.10 -7.23 -2.80
CA TYR A 23 -13.70 -6.80 -2.76
C TYR A 23 -13.13 -6.82 -1.35
N MET A 24 -13.96 -6.62 -0.32
CA MET A 24 -13.54 -6.74 1.07
C MET A 24 -13.14 -8.18 1.41
N THR A 25 -13.90 -9.17 0.94
CA THR A 25 -13.57 -10.60 1.12
C THR A 25 -12.27 -10.96 0.41
N VAL A 26 -12.07 -10.49 -0.83
CA VAL A 26 -10.83 -10.73 -1.58
C VAL A 26 -9.65 -10.07 -0.87
N PHE A 27 -9.80 -8.82 -0.42
CA PHE A 27 -8.78 -8.13 0.35
C PHE A 27 -8.41 -8.92 1.61
N LEU A 28 -9.40 -9.40 2.36
CA LEU A 28 -9.20 -10.20 3.56
C LEU A 28 -8.42 -11.49 3.26
N ILE A 29 -8.82 -12.25 2.22
CA ILE A 29 -8.13 -13.49 1.83
C ILE A 29 -6.68 -13.20 1.46
N LEU A 30 -6.42 -12.18 0.63
CA LEU A 30 -5.06 -11.81 0.22
C LEU A 30 -4.19 -11.44 1.43
N ASN A 31 -4.73 -10.70 2.39
CA ASN A 31 -4.00 -10.35 3.61
C ASN A 31 -3.71 -11.58 4.47
N PHE A 32 -4.68 -12.47 4.66
CA PHE A 32 -4.45 -13.71 5.41
C PHE A 32 -3.35 -14.56 4.80
N VAL A 33 -3.36 -14.73 3.47
CA VAL A 33 -2.31 -15.47 2.76
C VAL A 33 -0.95 -14.79 2.93
N TRP A 34 -0.88 -13.47 2.72
CA TRP A 34 0.38 -12.72 2.83
C TRP A 34 0.94 -12.73 4.25
N ILE A 35 0.11 -12.48 5.26
CA ILE A 35 0.51 -12.50 6.67
C ILE A 35 1.01 -13.90 7.05
N SER A 36 0.33 -14.95 6.59
CA SER A 36 0.77 -16.33 6.86
C SER A 36 2.14 -16.62 6.24
N LEU A 37 2.39 -16.15 5.01
CA LEU A 37 3.71 -16.28 4.36
C LEU A 37 4.80 -15.54 5.13
N CYS A 38 4.54 -14.30 5.57
CA CYS A 38 5.48 -13.55 6.39
C CYS A 38 5.74 -14.22 7.74
N TRP A 39 4.74 -14.84 8.34
CA TRP A 39 4.89 -15.55 9.61
C TRP A 39 5.75 -16.81 9.48
N ILE A 40 5.51 -17.63 8.45
CA ILE A 40 6.31 -18.85 8.23
C ILE A 40 7.76 -18.52 7.85
N THR A 41 8.01 -17.33 7.32
CA THR A 41 9.36 -16.87 6.93
C THR A 41 10.08 -16.04 8.00
N GLY A 42 9.46 -15.78 9.16
CA GLY A 42 10.06 -15.03 10.27
C GLY A 42 10.16 -13.51 10.05
N TYR A 43 9.30 -12.94 9.19
CA TYR A 43 9.23 -11.51 8.88
C TYR A 43 7.88 -10.89 9.28
N GLU A 44 7.36 -11.23 10.47
CA GLU A 44 6.00 -10.85 10.92
C GLU A 44 5.78 -9.34 10.91
N GLN A 45 6.80 -8.57 11.29
CA GLN A 45 6.69 -7.11 11.37
C GLN A 45 6.56 -6.46 9.97
N LEU A 46 7.04 -7.12 8.91
CA LEU A 46 6.90 -6.68 7.51
C LEU A 46 5.61 -7.19 6.85
N ALA A 47 4.81 -8.00 7.55
CA ALA A 47 3.57 -8.56 7.03
C ALA A 47 2.54 -7.48 6.67
N VAL A 48 2.60 -6.33 7.35
CA VAL A 48 1.61 -5.25 7.23
C VAL A 48 2.32 -3.94 6.94
N ILE A 49 2.70 -3.71 5.68
CA ILE A 49 3.25 -2.43 5.22
C ILE A 49 2.07 -1.50 4.84
N PRO A 50 1.76 -0.46 5.64
CA PRO A 50 0.50 0.27 5.48
C PRO A 50 0.30 0.91 4.09
N PRO A 51 1.31 1.59 3.49
CA PRO A 51 1.19 2.15 2.15
C PRO A 51 0.84 1.12 1.07
N ILE A 52 1.37 -0.10 1.17
CA ILE A 52 1.08 -1.16 0.19
C ILE A 52 -0.37 -1.63 0.35
N LEU A 53 -0.80 -1.95 1.58
CA LEU A 53 -2.14 -2.45 1.83
C LEU A 53 -3.23 -1.45 1.44
N VAL A 54 -3.01 -0.16 1.69
CA VAL A 54 -3.94 0.89 1.26
C VAL A 54 -4.07 0.91 -0.26
N VAL A 55 -2.96 0.78 -1.00
CA VAL A 55 -2.98 0.78 -2.47
C VAL A 55 -3.55 -0.52 -3.04
N VAL A 56 -3.35 -1.66 -2.37
CA VAL A 56 -3.99 -2.94 -2.72
C VAL A 56 -5.52 -2.81 -2.60
N TYR A 57 -6.00 -2.25 -1.49
CA TYR A 57 -7.42 -1.99 -1.27
C TYR A 57 -8.00 -1.01 -2.30
N GLU A 58 -7.27 0.07 -2.62
CA GLU A 58 -7.66 1.02 -3.67
C GLU A 58 -7.74 0.33 -5.05
N SER A 59 -6.78 -0.54 -5.35
CA SER A 59 -6.68 -1.22 -6.65
C SER A 59 -7.81 -2.21 -6.88
N LEU A 60 -8.25 -2.94 -5.84
CA LEU A 60 -9.40 -3.84 -5.91
C LEU A 60 -10.71 -3.10 -6.25
N GLN A 61 -10.85 -1.86 -5.77
CA GLN A 61 -12.04 -1.03 -6.00
C GLN A 61 -12.07 -0.36 -7.39
N LYS A 62 -10.94 -0.32 -8.12
CA LYS A 62 -10.94 0.25 -9.47
C LYS A 62 -11.73 -0.65 -10.42
N PRO A 63 -12.58 -0.08 -11.30
CA PRO A 63 -13.35 -0.86 -12.26
C PRO A 63 -12.43 -1.62 -13.23
N MET A 64 -11.39 -0.95 -13.72
CA MET A 64 -10.34 -1.51 -14.57
C MET A 64 -8.99 -1.47 -13.85
N TYR A 65 -8.24 -2.56 -13.95
CA TYR A 65 -6.89 -2.67 -13.40
C TYR A 65 -6.04 -3.50 -14.36
N ASN A 66 -4.98 -2.90 -14.88
CA ASN A 66 -4.13 -3.49 -15.92
C ASN A 66 -2.69 -3.68 -15.44
N GLU A 67 -1.91 -4.42 -16.22
CA GLU A 67 -0.52 -4.76 -15.91
C GLU A 67 0.35 -3.52 -15.75
N LYS A 68 0.14 -2.51 -16.61
CA LYS A 68 0.85 -1.24 -16.58
C LYS A 68 0.64 -0.52 -15.24
N MET A 69 -0.57 -0.54 -14.70
CA MET A 69 -0.87 0.07 -13.39
C MET A 69 -0.20 -0.70 -12.26
N ALA A 70 -0.28 -2.03 -12.26
CA ALA A 70 0.37 -2.88 -11.26
C ALA A 70 1.89 -2.66 -11.24
N PHE A 71 2.52 -2.68 -12.42
CA PHE A 71 3.95 -2.42 -12.56
C PHE A 71 4.34 -1.04 -12.03
N LYS A 72 3.59 0.01 -12.40
CA LYS A 72 3.84 1.37 -11.89
C LYS A 72 3.71 1.46 -10.37
N GLN A 73 2.72 0.79 -9.78
CA GLN A 73 2.54 0.76 -8.32
C GLN A 73 3.73 0.08 -7.63
N ILE A 74 4.16 -1.09 -8.13
CA ILE A 74 5.32 -1.82 -7.59
C ILE A 74 6.57 -0.94 -7.65
N VAL A 75 6.87 -0.37 -8.82
CA VAL A 75 8.07 0.47 -9.02
C VAL A 75 8.02 1.70 -8.12
N VAL A 76 6.93 2.45 -8.13
CA VAL A 76 6.86 3.71 -7.38
C VAL A 76 6.91 3.46 -5.87
N LEU A 77 6.19 2.47 -5.35
CA LEU A 77 6.19 2.16 -3.92
C LEU A 77 7.54 1.58 -3.46
N THR A 78 8.19 0.77 -4.29
CA THR A 78 9.54 0.27 -4.00
C THR A 78 10.55 1.41 -3.98
N THR A 79 10.59 2.23 -5.04
CA THR A 79 11.48 3.40 -5.11
C THR A 79 11.25 4.36 -3.95
N SER A 80 10.00 4.58 -3.58
CA SER A 80 9.63 5.40 -2.43
C SER A 80 10.21 4.87 -1.12
N ALA A 81 10.08 3.56 -0.86
CA ALA A 81 10.69 2.91 0.29
C ALA A 81 12.22 3.00 0.27
N THR A 82 12.83 2.80 -0.89
CA THR A 82 14.29 2.90 -1.10
C THR A 82 14.80 4.30 -0.79
N VAL A 83 14.17 5.35 -1.35
CA VAL A 83 14.56 6.74 -1.12
C VAL A 83 14.46 7.08 0.37
N GLY A 84 13.34 6.73 1.02
CA GLY A 84 13.17 6.96 2.45
C GLY A 84 14.25 6.27 3.29
N THR A 85 14.56 5.02 2.96
CA THR A 85 15.61 4.23 3.63
C THR A 85 16.99 4.86 3.46
N ILE A 86 17.34 5.30 2.25
CA ILE A 86 18.63 5.95 1.97
C ILE A 86 18.75 7.26 2.71
N LEU A 87 17.73 8.13 2.64
CA LEU A 87 17.77 9.43 3.31
C LEU A 87 17.82 9.29 4.84
N TYR A 88 17.14 8.29 5.39
CA TYR A 88 17.18 7.99 6.82
C TYR A 88 18.62 7.70 7.30
N PHE A 89 19.38 6.90 6.56
CA PHE A 89 20.77 6.59 6.93
C PHE A 89 21.78 7.67 6.53
N ALA A 90 21.45 8.52 5.56
CA ALA A 90 22.39 9.51 5.01
C ALA A 90 22.33 10.88 5.71
N ILE A 91 21.22 11.22 6.38
CA ILE A 91 20.97 12.56 6.92
C ILE A 91 20.37 12.47 8.32
N ASP A 92 21.05 13.04 9.32
CA ASP A 92 20.58 13.02 10.71
C ASP A 92 19.39 13.96 10.98
N SER A 93 19.25 15.02 10.17
CA SER A 93 18.17 16.01 10.35
C SER A 93 16.83 15.53 9.79
N TRP A 94 15.90 15.20 10.68
CA TRP A 94 14.56 14.72 10.33
C TRP A 94 13.74 15.74 9.52
N ILE A 95 13.93 17.03 9.76
CA ILE A 95 13.28 18.11 8.99
C ILE A 95 13.75 18.06 7.53
N VAL A 96 15.07 17.93 7.32
CA VAL A 96 15.66 17.86 5.97
C VAL A 96 15.22 16.58 5.26
N VAL A 97 15.25 15.43 5.95
CA VAL A 97 14.77 14.14 5.40
C VAL A 97 13.31 14.25 4.96
N THR A 98 12.44 14.82 5.80
CA THR A 98 11.02 14.98 5.48
C THR A 98 10.81 15.90 4.28
N LEU A 99 11.50 17.05 4.25
CA LEU A 99 11.42 18.00 3.14
C LEU A 99 11.85 17.36 1.82
N LEU A 100 13.01 16.69 1.82
CA LEU A 100 13.52 15.99 0.65
C LEU A 100 12.58 14.88 0.19
N ASN A 101 12.05 14.08 1.12
CA ASN A 101 11.06 13.05 0.80
C ASN A 101 9.84 13.64 0.10
N MET A 102 9.27 14.75 0.59
CA MET A 102 8.10 15.36 -0.06
C MET A 102 8.42 15.82 -1.49
N ILE A 103 9.57 16.47 -1.70
CA ILE A 103 9.99 16.96 -3.02
C ILE A 103 10.27 15.79 -3.97
N LEU A 104 11.03 14.80 -3.53
CA LEU A 104 11.40 13.64 -4.34
C LEU A 104 10.18 12.79 -4.70
N MET A 105 9.24 12.58 -3.78
CA MET A 105 8.02 11.82 -4.06
C MET A 105 7.11 12.56 -5.05
N LEU A 106 7.04 13.89 -4.97
CA LEU A 106 6.33 14.71 -5.96
C LEU A 106 6.94 14.54 -7.35
N ILE A 107 8.28 14.62 -7.45
CA ILE A 107 9.00 14.41 -8.71
C ILE A 107 8.77 12.99 -9.24
N LEU A 108 8.89 11.98 -8.38
CA LEU A 108 8.69 10.57 -8.74
C LEU A 108 7.29 10.33 -9.32
N LEU A 109 6.25 10.80 -8.64
CA LEU A 109 4.86 10.66 -9.11
C LEU A 109 4.63 11.40 -10.43
N LYS A 110 5.26 12.58 -10.62
CA LYS A 110 5.17 13.35 -11.86
C LYS A 110 5.86 12.65 -13.03
N ILE A 111 7.05 12.10 -12.83
CA ILE A 111 7.80 11.35 -13.86
C ILE A 111 7.02 10.11 -14.29
N VAL A 112 6.48 9.35 -13.33
CA VAL A 112 5.76 8.10 -13.62
C VAL A 112 4.34 8.36 -14.14
N GLY A 113 3.81 9.56 -13.91
CA GLY A 113 2.47 9.98 -14.35
C GLY A 113 1.36 9.22 -13.64
N VAL A 114 1.48 9.03 -12.32
CA VAL A 114 0.48 8.36 -11.48
C VAL A 114 0.17 9.19 -10.25
N ARG A 115 -1.03 8.99 -9.70
CA ARG A 115 -1.47 9.64 -8.45
C ARG A 115 -1.71 8.56 -7.42
N ILE A 116 -0.71 8.31 -6.57
CA ILE A 116 -0.78 7.31 -5.50
C ILE A 116 -0.42 8.04 -4.21
N PRO A 117 -1.40 8.51 -3.42
CA PRO A 117 -1.14 9.30 -2.21
C PRO A 117 -0.24 8.59 -1.19
N ALA A 118 -0.36 7.26 -1.09
CA ALA A 118 0.43 6.43 -0.18
C ALA A 118 1.96 6.55 -0.37
N VAL A 119 2.40 6.99 -1.55
CA VAL A 119 3.82 7.19 -1.90
C VAL A 119 4.46 8.30 -1.06
N TYR A 120 3.68 9.28 -0.59
CA TYR A 120 4.22 10.31 0.31
C TYR A 120 4.44 9.80 1.74
N ALA A 121 3.70 8.77 2.16
CA ALA A 121 3.81 8.21 3.50
C ALA A 121 4.91 7.13 3.60
N PHE A 122 5.17 6.40 2.52
CA PHE A 122 6.16 5.32 2.51
C PHE A 122 7.57 5.75 2.96
N PRO A 123 8.17 6.85 2.46
CA PRO A 123 9.55 7.16 2.78
C PRO A 123 9.73 7.67 4.22
N LEU A 124 8.63 7.87 4.95
CA LEU A 124 8.61 8.20 6.37
C LEU A 124 8.53 6.96 7.27
N LEU A 125 8.27 5.77 6.71
CA LEU A 125 8.23 4.52 7.50
C LEU A 125 9.53 4.23 8.27
N PRO A 126 10.75 4.51 7.75
CA PRO A 126 11.96 4.37 8.53
C PRO A 126 11.95 5.13 9.86
N LEU A 127 11.18 6.22 9.98
CA LEU A 127 11.08 7.00 11.22
C LEU A 127 10.23 6.33 12.30
N VAL A 128 9.45 5.31 11.95
CA VAL A 128 8.55 4.61 12.87
C VAL A 128 8.83 3.11 12.97
N PHE A 129 9.77 2.60 12.17
CA PHE A 129 10.14 1.18 12.15
C PHE A 129 11.41 0.94 12.99
N PRO A 130 11.57 -0.24 13.59
CA PRO A 130 12.83 -0.66 14.20
C PRO A 130 13.97 -0.70 13.18
N ASP A 131 15.18 -0.32 13.60
CA ASP A 131 16.38 -0.19 12.74
C ASP A 131 16.69 -1.44 11.90
N GLU A 132 16.49 -2.62 12.49
CA GLU A 132 16.72 -3.91 11.84
C GLU A 132 15.84 -4.09 10.59
N MET A 133 14.62 -3.57 10.62
CA MET A 133 13.67 -3.66 9.52
C MET A 133 13.91 -2.63 8.43
N ILE A 134 14.48 -1.48 8.78
CA ILE A 134 14.65 -0.34 7.86
C ILE A 134 15.46 -0.78 6.64
N LYS A 135 16.52 -1.57 6.86
CA LYS A 135 17.37 -2.11 5.78
C LYS A 135 16.61 -3.05 4.83
N MET A 136 15.59 -3.73 5.36
CA MET A 136 14.77 -4.69 4.60
C MET A 136 13.59 -4.03 3.90
N LEU A 137 13.20 -2.79 4.26
CA LEU A 137 12.04 -2.10 3.69
C LEU A 137 12.00 -2.08 2.15
N PRO A 138 13.10 -1.79 1.43
CA PRO A 138 13.09 -1.78 -0.03
C PRO A 138 12.76 -3.16 -0.62
N ILE A 139 13.41 -4.20 -0.09
CA ILE A 139 13.23 -5.58 -0.56
C ILE A 139 11.84 -6.08 -0.19
N ALA A 140 11.41 -5.85 1.04
CA ALA A 140 10.08 -6.20 1.52
C ALA A 140 8.99 -5.51 0.71
N SER A 141 9.17 -4.22 0.40
CA SER A 141 8.25 -3.45 -0.44
C SER A 141 8.12 -4.04 -1.84
N PHE A 142 9.26 -4.41 -2.44
CA PHE A 142 9.28 -5.03 -3.76
C PHE A 142 8.57 -6.39 -3.76
N VAL A 143 8.92 -7.29 -2.82
CA VAL A 143 8.34 -8.64 -2.74
C VAL A 143 6.85 -8.57 -2.43
N ALA A 144 6.45 -7.77 -1.43
CA ALA A 144 5.05 -7.55 -1.09
C ALA A 144 4.28 -6.94 -2.27
N GLY A 145 4.87 -5.97 -2.96
CA GLY A 145 4.29 -5.35 -4.14
C GLY A 145 4.05 -6.36 -5.26
N VAL A 146 5.08 -7.13 -5.65
CA VAL A 146 4.96 -8.16 -6.70
C VAL A 146 3.88 -9.18 -6.34
N PHE A 147 3.89 -9.68 -5.09
CA PHE A 147 2.92 -10.67 -4.65
C PHE A 147 1.50 -10.10 -4.62
N LEU A 148 1.27 -9.00 -3.90
CA LEU A 148 -0.07 -8.47 -3.67
C LEU A 148 -0.65 -7.82 -4.92
N PHE A 149 0.09 -6.98 -5.63
CA PHE A 149 -0.40 -6.36 -6.87
C PHE A 149 -0.51 -7.39 -8.00
N GLY A 150 0.35 -8.41 -8.02
CA GLY A 150 0.20 -9.57 -8.91
C GLY A 150 -1.09 -10.33 -8.65
N ALA A 151 -1.40 -10.62 -7.38
CA ALA A 151 -2.64 -11.30 -7.01
C ALA A 151 -3.89 -10.46 -7.33
N VAL A 152 -3.85 -9.14 -7.08
CA VAL A 152 -4.92 -8.22 -7.48
C VAL A 152 -5.10 -8.21 -9.00
N LEU A 153 -4.00 -8.17 -9.76
CA LEU A 153 -4.04 -8.21 -11.22
C LEU A 153 -4.69 -9.49 -11.74
N LEU A 154 -4.32 -10.64 -11.20
CA LEU A 154 -4.91 -11.94 -11.56
C LEU A 154 -6.42 -11.97 -11.25
N TYR A 155 -6.80 -11.54 -10.06
CA TYR A 155 -8.21 -11.45 -9.68
C TYR A 155 -9.01 -10.51 -10.58
N LYS A 156 -8.49 -9.32 -10.89
CA LYS A 156 -9.15 -8.35 -11.77
C LYS A 156 -9.25 -8.84 -13.21
N LYS A 157 -8.23 -9.51 -13.74
CA LYS A 157 -8.28 -10.15 -15.06
C LYS A 157 -9.37 -11.23 -15.13
N TRP A 158 -9.46 -12.07 -14.11
CA TRP A 158 -10.50 -13.09 -14.01
C TRP A 158 -11.91 -12.46 -13.93
N GLU A 159 -12.07 -11.41 -13.13
CA GLU A 159 -13.33 -10.67 -13.03
C GLU A 159 -13.73 -9.99 -14.35
N MET A 160 -12.80 -9.36 -15.06
CA MET A 160 -13.07 -8.72 -16.36
C MET A 160 -13.47 -9.75 -17.42
N LYS A 161 -12.81 -10.91 -17.44
CA LYS A 161 -13.16 -12.03 -18.33
C LYS A 161 -14.59 -12.53 -18.08
N GLN A 162 -15.00 -12.66 -16.82
CA GLN A 162 -16.38 -13.06 -16.47
C GLN A 162 -17.43 -12.03 -16.90
N LYS A 163 -17.07 -10.74 -16.92
CA LYS A 163 -17.96 -9.65 -17.33
C LYS A 163 -17.95 -9.39 -18.83
N GLY A 164 -17.19 -10.16 -19.62
CA GLY A 164 -17.10 -9.98 -21.08
C GLY A 164 -16.43 -8.68 -21.53
N MET A 165 -15.64 -8.02 -20.66
CA MET A 165 -14.92 -6.79 -21.01
C MET A 165 -13.58 -7.13 -21.68
N ALA A 166 -13.24 -6.44 -22.78
CA ALA A 166 -11.93 -6.55 -23.42
C ALA A 166 -10.82 -5.98 -22.52
N MET A 167 -9.67 -6.67 -22.45
CA MET A 167 -8.49 -6.26 -21.66
C MET A 167 -7.79 -5.03 -22.22
#